data_AF-M2UEJ0-F1
#
_entry.id   AF-M2UEJ0-F1
#
_cell.length_a   1.000
_cell.length_b   1.000
_cell.length_c   1.000
_cell.angle_alpha   90.00
_cell.angle_beta   90.00
_cell.angle_gamma   90.00
#
_symmetry.space_group_name_H-M   'P 1'
#
loop_
_entity.id
_entity.type
_entity.pdbx_description
1 polymer ?
#
loop_
_entity_poly.entity_id
_entity_poly.type
_entity_poly.pdbx_seq_one_letter_code
_entity_poly.pdbx_strand_id
1 'polypeptide(L)'
;MDSLTPSDLFSPSKARQQRAQAQDWAQIDSWLSYKYAGRTVPAFERNDETLKVLRELSVANERADEERAVFERVEREALRELDESIAHVLIYNTTTSQNLTNQLAHIATLQGYVDKQQSLLRTQLHELQTNPAFTTPANLQRQTTEQTRQVKHLRTKIREYEDKLSSLQSSQSRSMTPGSKSIASAEAINDMLEQQKALDGLREKVEGIEREVAEFAGLPADKEAARKEVGKLEVKLDEVRRRRDELFEGLVTQ
;
A
#
# COMPACT_ATOMS: atom_id res chain seq x y z
N MET A 1 -90.77 -61.69 -94.47
CA MET A 1 -89.31 -61.71 -94.71
C MET A 1 -88.78 -60.43 -94.10
N ASP A 2 -88.35 -60.50 -92.83
CA ASP A 2 -87.76 -59.36 -92.15
C ASP A 2 -86.25 -59.44 -92.35
N SER A 3 -85.76 -58.62 -93.27
CA SER A 3 -84.35 -58.52 -93.62
C SER A 3 -83.59 -57.83 -92.48
N LEU A 4 -82.91 -58.62 -91.66
CA LEU A 4 -81.88 -58.14 -90.74
C LEU A 4 -80.79 -57.43 -91.56
N THR A 5 -80.71 -56.10 -91.44
CA THR A 5 -79.68 -55.33 -92.13
C THR A 5 -78.36 -55.34 -91.34
N PRO A 6 -77.18 -55.32 -91.99
CA PRO A 6 -75.87 -55.22 -91.32
C PRO A 6 -75.71 -54.00 -90.41
N SER A 7 -76.59 -53.01 -90.54
CA SER A 7 -76.67 -51.79 -89.74
C SER A 7 -77.12 -52.03 -88.29
N ASP A 8 -77.79 -53.15 -87.98
CA ASP A 8 -78.17 -53.52 -86.61
C ASP A 8 -77.07 -54.27 -85.85
N LEU A 9 -76.05 -54.77 -86.56
CA LEU A 9 -74.88 -55.45 -85.98
C LEU A 9 -73.90 -54.49 -85.29
N PHE A 10 -73.93 -53.21 -85.66
CA PHE A 10 -73.10 -52.16 -85.07
C PHE A 10 -73.94 -50.96 -84.66
N SER A 11 -74.78 -51.14 -83.64
CA SER A 11 -75.36 -50.00 -82.93
C SER A 11 -74.21 -49.11 -82.40
N PRO A 12 -74.14 -47.80 -82.76
CA PRO A 12 -73.07 -46.90 -82.31
C PRO A 12 -72.86 -46.87 -80.79
N SER A 13 -73.90 -47.25 -80.03
CA SER A 13 -73.83 -47.44 -78.58
C SER A 13 -72.93 -48.62 -78.17
N LYS A 14 -73.08 -49.80 -78.80
CA LYS A 14 -72.24 -50.99 -78.51
C LYS A 14 -70.78 -50.77 -78.92
N ALA A 15 -70.54 -50.13 -80.06
CA ALA A 15 -69.19 -49.81 -80.51
C ALA A 15 -68.48 -48.81 -79.57
N ARG A 16 -69.21 -47.84 -79.00
CA ARG A 16 -68.67 -46.93 -77.97
C ARG A 16 -68.36 -47.66 -76.67
N GLN A 17 -69.24 -48.56 -76.22
CA GLN A 17 -69.03 -49.38 -75.01
C GLN A 17 -67.79 -50.27 -75.15
N GLN A 18 -67.61 -50.93 -76.29
CA GLN A 18 -66.41 -51.75 -76.56
C GLN A 18 -65.12 -50.92 -76.57
N ARG A 19 -65.16 -49.69 -77.11
CA ARG A 19 -63.99 -48.79 -77.09
C ARG A 19 -63.64 -48.33 -75.68
N ALA A 20 -64.65 -48.00 -74.87
CA ALA A 20 -64.45 -47.64 -73.47
C ALA A 20 -63.84 -48.83 -72.70
N GLN A 21 -64.43 -50.03 -72.84
CA GLN A 21 -63.91 -51.24 -72.21
C GLN A 21 -62.48 -51.60 -72.67
N ALA A 22 -62.13 -51.36 -73.94
CA ALA A 22 -60.77 -51.57 -74.44
C ALA A 22 -59.76 -50.56 -73.84
N GLN A 23 -60.17 -49.29 -73.67
CA GLN A 23 -59.36 -48.29 -72.98
C GLN A 23 -59.14 -48.67 -71.51
N ASP A 24 -60.20 -49.16 -70.87
CA ASP A 24 -60.21 -49.62 -69.50
C ASP A 24 -59.22 -50.77 -69.27
N TRP A 25 -59.18 -51.75 -70.17
CA TRP A 25 -58.19 -52.83 -70.16
C TRP A 25 -56.77 -52.33 -70.43
N ALA A 26 -56.57 -51.38 -71.35
CA ALA A 26 -55.26 -50.81 -71.62
C ALA A 26 -54.66 -50.10 -70.40
N GLN A 27 -55.49 -49.43 -69.60
CA GLN A 27 -55.08 -48.82 -68.33
C GLN A 27 -54.64 -49.87 -67.31
N ILE A 28 -55.39 -50.97 -67.17
CA ILE A 28 -55.03 -52.08 -66.27
C ILE A 28 -53.77 -52.79 -66.74
N ASP A 29 -53.59 -53.00 -68.05
CA ASP A 29 -52.38 -53.61 -68.61
C ASP A 29 -51.13 -52.76 -68.33
N SER A 30 -51.25 -51.43 -68.44
CA SER A 30 -50.18 -50.49 -68.06
C SER A 30 -49.87 -50.55 -66.55
N TRP A 31 -50.92 -50.55 -65.70
CA TRP A 31 -50.77 -50.64 -64.25
C TRP A 31 -50.14 -51.97 -63.79
N LEU A 32 -50.55 -53.09 -64.37
CA LEU A 32 -49.95 -54.40 -64.11
C LEU A 32 -48.50 -54.44 -64.59
N SER A 33 -48.21 -53.92 -65.79
CA SER A 33 -46.83 -53.82 -66.27
C SER A 33 -45.94 -53.01 -65.32
N TYR A 34 -46.45 -51.90 -64.78
CA TYR A 34 -45.76 -51.09 -63.77
C TYR A 34 -45.53 -51.88 -62.47
N LYS A 35 -46.58 -52.51 -61.91
CA LYS A 35 -46.48 -53.26 -60.64
C LYS A 35 -45.59 -54.50 -60.73
N TYR A 36 -45.53 -55.16 -61.89
CA TYR A 36 -44.68 -56.32 -62.10
C TYR A 36 -43.24 -55.96 -62.50
N ALA A 37 -42.94 -54.68 -62.79
CA ALA A 37 -41.59 -54.17 -63.05
C ALA A 37 -40.74 -55.06 -63.97
N GLY A 38 -41.31 -55.46 -65.12
CA GLY A 38 -40.65 -56.32 -66.11
C GLY A 38 -40.80 -57.83 -65.88
N ARG A 39 -41.50 -58.26 -64.83
CA ARG A 39 -41.90 -59.67 -64.64
C ARG A 39 -43.14 -60.01 -65.47
N THR A 40 -43.28 -61.28 -65.85
CA THR A 40 -44.46 -61.77 -66.58
C THR A 40 -45.70 -61.71 -65.71
N VAL A 41 -46.74 -61.03 -66.18
CA VAL A 41 -48.05 -61.01 -65.54
C VAL A 41 -48.70 -62.40 -65.67
N PRO A 42 -49.21 -63.00 -64.58
CA PRO A 42 -49.93 -64.27 -64.63
C PRO A 42 -51.13 -64.23 -65.56
N ALA A 43 -51.44 -65.35 -66.22
CA ALA A 43 -52.63 -65.45 -67.06
C ALA A 43 -53.91 -65.45 -66.21
N PHE A 44 -54.93 -64.71 -66.66
CA PHE A 44 -56.25 -64.65 -66.01
C PHE A 44 -57.36 -64.42 -67.05
N GLU A 45 -58.61 -64.65 -66.64
CA GLU A 45 -59.79 -64.49 -67.49
C GLU A 45 -60.15 -63.01 -67.67
N ARG A 46 -60.24 -62.55 -68.93
CA ARG A 46 -60.69 -61.19 -69.27
C ARG A 46 -62.21 -61.15 -69.42
N ASN A 47 -62.91 -60.92 -68.32
CA ASN A 47 -64.36 -60.67 -68.29
C ASN A 47 -64.67 -59.35 -67.54
N ASP A 48 -65.93 -58.92 -67.56
CA ASP A 48 -66.36 -57.65 -66.95
C ASP A 48 -66.15 -57.60 -65.43
N GLU A 49 -66.34 -58.74 -64.74
CA GLU A 49 -66.13 -58.86 -63.30
C GLU A 49 -64.63 -58.71 -62.94
N THR A 50 -63.74 -59.36 -63.69
CA THR A 50 -62.29 -59.24 -63.53
C THR A 50 -61.83 -57.80 -63.79
N LEU A 51 -62.35 -57.14 -64.83
CA LEU A 51 -62.03 -55.74 -65.12
C LEU A 51 -62.44 -54.83 -63.96
N LYS A 52 -63.65 -55.03 -63.42
CA LYS A 52 -64.17 -54.28 -62.28
C LYS A 52 -63.29 -54.48 -61.03
N VAL A 53 -62.97 -55.72 -60.67
CA VAL A 53 -62.11 -56.02 -59.51
C VAL A 53 -60.70 -55.45 -59.69
N LEU A 54 -60.09 -55.58 -60.87
CA LEU A 54 -58.74 -55.04 -61.12
C LEU A 54 -58.70 -53.52 -61.06
N ARG A 55 -59.79 -52.84 -61.46
CA ARG A 55 -59.93 -51.38 -61.32
C ARG A 55 -60.08 -50.94 -59.89
N GLU A 56 -60.95 -51.61 -59.14
CA GLU A 56 -61.11 -51.34 -57.71
C GLU A 56 -59.77 -51.58 -56.99
N LEU A 57 -59.05 -52.64 -57.35
CA LEU A 57 -57.72 -52.93 -56.81
C LEU A 57 -56.67 -51.90 -57.23
N SER A 58 -56.66 -51.44 -58.49
CA SER A 58 -55.69 -50.45 -58.93
C SER A 58 -55.86 -49.12 -58.20
N VAL A 59 -57.12 -48.68 -58.04
CA VAL A 59 -57.45 -47.46 -57.28
C VAL A 59 -57.14 -47.63 -55.79
N ALA A 60 -57.47 -48.78 -55.20
CA ALA A 60 -57.14 -49.07 -53.81
C ALA A 60 -55.62 -49.11 -53.57
N ASN A 61 -54.85 -49.61 -54.54
CA ASN A 61 -53.40 -49.66 -54.46
C ASN A 61 -52.77 -48.27 -54.59
N GLU A 62 -53.24 -47.46 -55.55
CA GLU A 62 -52.82 -46.05 -55.68
C GLU A 62 -53.11 -45.27 -54.40
N ARG A 63 -54.31 -45.42 -53.85
CA ARG A 63 -54.68 -44.82 -52.56
C ARG A 63 -53.77 -45.31 -51.42
N ALA A 64 -53.47 -46.59 -51.35
CA ALA A 64 -52.59 -47.14 -50.31
C ALA A 64 -51.14 -46.61 -50.45
N ASP A 65 -50.65 -46.48 -51.69
CA ASP A 65 -49.33 -45.89 -51.98
C ASP A 65 -49.29 -44.40 -51.58
N GLU A 66 -50.35 -43.64 -51.86
CA GLU A 66 -50.51 -42.24 -51.43
C GLU A 66 -50.55 -42.12 -49.90
N GLU A 67 -51.38 -42.93 -49.23
CA GLU A 67 -51.48 -42.95 -47.77
C GLU A 67 -50.12 -43.27 -47.13
N ARG A 68 -49.40 -44.24 -47.69
CA ARG A 68 -48.04 -44.59 -47.24
C ARG A 68 -47.06 -43.44 -47.44
N ALA A 69 -47.08 -42.78 -48.59
CA ALA A 69 -46.20 -41.64 -48.87
C ALA A 69 -46.48 -40.45 -47.93
N VAL A 70 -47.76 -40.21 -47.59
CA VAL A 70 -48.14 -39.21 -46.58
C VAL A 70 -47.63 -39.61 -45.20
N PHE A 71 -47.83 -40.86 -44.80
CA PHE A 71 -47.36 -41.35 -43.49
C PHE A 71 -45.84 -41.20 -43.35
N GLU A 72 -45.06 -41.67 -44.33
CA GLU A 72 -43.59 -41.55 -44.31
C GLU A 72 -43.12 -40.09 -44.31
N ARG A 73 -43.88 -39.17 -44.92
CA ARG A 73 -43.58 -37.74 -44.86
C ARG A 73 -43.82 -37.16 -43.46
N VAL A 74 -44.98 -37.45 -42.88
CA VAL A 74 -45.36 -36.98 -41.54
C VAL A 74 -44.40 -37.54 -40.48
N GLU A 75 -44.05 -38.82 -40.57
CA GLU A 75 -43.09 -39.44 -39.66
C GLU A 75 -41.73 -38.76 -39.72
N ARG A 76 -41.22 -38.49 -40.93
CA ARG A 76 -39.95 -37.78 -41.12
C ARG A 76 -39.98 -36.36 -40.58
N GLU A 77 -41.09 -35.65 -40.77
CA GLU A 77 -41.28 -34.29 -40.25
C GLU A 77 -41.35 -34.28 -38.72
N ALA A 78 -42.12 -35.18 -38.12
CA ALA A 78 -42.23 -35.33 -36.68
C ALA A 78 -40.88 -35.70 -36.03
N LEU A 79 -40.10 -36.60 -36.64
CA LEU A 79 -38.76 -36.94 -36.17
C LEU A 79 -37.82 -35.72 -36.22
N ARG A 80 -37.89 -34.94 -37.30
CA ARG A 80 -37.09 -33.73 -37.45
C ARG A 80 -37.44 -32.69 -36.39
N GLU A 81 -38.72 -32.43 -36.14
CA GLU A 81 -39.16 -31.48 -35.10
C GLU A 81 -38.73 -31.93 -33.71
N LEU A 82 -38.80 -33.24 -33.43
CA LEU A 82 -38.34 -33.80 -32.17
C LEU A 82 -36.83 -33.61 -31.98
N ASP A 83 -36.03 -33.90 -33.01
CA ASP A 83 -34.58 -33.72 -32.98
C ASP A 83 -34.19 -32.24 -32.77
N GLU A 84 -34.87 -31.33 -33.47
CA GLU A 84 -34.68 -29.89 -33.28
C GLU A 84 -35.04 -29.48 -31.85
N SER A 85 -36.18 -29.93 -31.32
CA SER A 85 -36.61 -29.62 -29.95
C SER A 85 -35.61 -30.13 -28.91
N ILE A 86 -35.15 -31.38 -29.05
CA ILE A 86 -34.14 -31.97 -28.17
C ILE A 86 -32.85 -31.17 -28.24
N ALA A 87 -32.39 -30.79 -29.43
CA ALA A 87 -31.18 -29.99 -29.60
C ALA A 87 -31.31 -28.62 -28.90
N HIS A 88 -32.43 -27.92 -29.06
CA HIS A 88 -32.68 -26.65 -28.40
C HIS A 88 -32.67 -26.80 -26.86
N VAL A 89 -33.36 -27.82 -26.33
CA VAL A 89 -33.42 -28.07 -24.89
C VAL A 89 -32.04 -28.44 -24.33
N LEU A 90 -31.25 -29.24 -25.06
CA LEU A 90 -29.89 -29.60 -24.65
C LEU A 90 -28.97 -28.38 -24.63
N ILE A 91 -28.99 -27.56 -25.68
CA ILE A 91 -28.18 -26.33 -25.76
C ILE A 91 -28.58 -25.36 -24.64
N TYR A 92 -29.89 -25.16 -24.43
CA TYR A 92 -30.41 -24.29 -23.39
C TYR A 92 -29.98 -24.76 -21.99
N ASN A 93 -30.19 -26.04 -21.67
CA ASN A 93 -29.82 -26.59 -20.37
C ASN A 93 -28.31 -26.56 -20.15
N THR A 94 -27.52 -26.89 -21.18
CA THR A 94 -26.05 -26.86 -21.09
C THR A 94 -25.55 -25.45 -20.85
N THR A 95 -26.03 -24.47 -21.61
CA THR A 95 -25.66 -23.06 -21.46
C THR A 95 -26.06 -22.53 -20.08
N THR A 96 -27.27 -22.86 -19.62
CA THR A 96 -27.77 -22.45 -18.31
C THR A 96 -26.95 -23.08 -17.19
N SER A 97 -26.64 -24.37 -17.28
CA SER A 97 -25.81 -25.09 -16.30
C SER A 97 -24.40 -24.51 -16.21
N GLN A 98 -23.76 -24.21 -17.35
CA GLN A 98 -22.45 -23.56 -17.39
C GLN A 98 -22.51 -22.15 -16.79
N ASN A 99 -23.55 -21.37 -17.10
CA ASN A 99 -23.73 -20.04 -16.54
C ASN A 99 -23.86 -20.08 -15.01
N LEU A 100 -24.71 -20.96 -14.49
CA LEU A 100 -24.88 -21.15 -13.05
C LEU A 100 -23.59 -21.62 -12.37
N THR A 101 -22.84 -22.52 -13.02
CA THR A 101 -21.55 -22.99 -12.50
C THR A 101 -20.55 -21.84 -12.38
N ASN A 102 -20.47 -20.98 -13.41
CA ASN A 102 -19.61 -19.80 -13.39
C ASN A 102 -20.04 -18.79 -12.32
N GLN A 103 -21.35 -18.56 -12.18
CA GLN A 103 -21.89 -17.69 -11.13
C GLN A 103 -21.57 -18.22 -9.73
N LEU A 104 -21.72 -19.52 -9.49
CA LEU A 104 -21.36 -20.15 -8.21
C LEU A 104 -19.88 -20.02 -7.90
N ALA A 105 -19.01 -20.25 -8.89
CA ALA A 105 -17.56 -20.06 -8.72
C ALA A 105 -17.23 -18.60 -8.37
N HIS A 106 -17.88 -17.64 -9.03
CA HIS A 106 -17.69 -16.23 -8.71
C HIS A 106 -18.15 -15.89 -7.28
N ILE A 107 -19.34 -16.35 -6.87
CA ILE A 107 -19.84 -16.15 -5.52
C ILE A 107 -18.89 -16.76 -4.48
N ALA A 108 -18.34 -17.95 -4.72
CA ALA A 108 -17.39 -18.60 -3.82
C ALA A 108 -16.10 -17.78 -3.64
N THR A 109 -15.59 -17.16 -4.71
CA THR A 109 -14.41 -16.28 -4.60
C THR A 109 -14.70 -15.01 -3.80
N LEU A 110 -15.89 -14.40 -3.99
CA LEU A 110 -16.33 -13.24 -3.21
C LEU A 110 -16.54 -13.60 -1.73
N GLN A 111 -17.14 -14.74 -1.43
CA GLN A 111 -17.28 -15.25 -0.06
C GLN A 111 -15.90 -15.39 0.61
N GLY A 112 -14.95 -16.04 -0.06
CA GLY A 112 -13.59 -16.17 0.44
C GLY A 112 -12.88 -14.83 0.65
N TYR A 113 -13.17 -13.82 -0.18
CA TYR A 113 -12.65 -12.46 0.02
C TYR A 113 -13.23 -11.80 1.26
N VAL A 114 -14.56 -11.87 1.44
CA VAL A 114 -15.24 -11.28 2.60
C VAL A 114 -14.79 -11.95 3.90
N ASP A 115 -14.62 -13.27 3.92
CA ASP A 115 -14.12 -14.00 5.09
C ASP A 115 -12.69 -13.57 5.47
N LYS A 116 -11.82 -13.35 4.47
CA LYS A 116 -10.47 -12.79 4.69
C LYS A 116 -10.53 -11.37 5.25
N GLN A 117 -11.40 -10.51 4.72
CA GLN A 117 -11.56 -9.15 5.25
C GLN A 117 -12.13 -9.17 6.68
N GLN A 118 -13.09 -10.04 6.96
CA GLN A 118 -13.68 -10.16 8.28
C GLN A 118 -12.65 -10.67 9.31
N SER A 119 -11.83 -11.65 8.96
CA SER A 119 -10.76 -12.15 9.83
C SER A 119 -9.68 -11.09 10.06
N LEU A 120 -9.30 -10.33 9.03
CA LEU A 120 -8.37 -9.20 9.17
C LEU A 120 -8.92 -8.14 10.13
N LEU A 121 -10.16 -7.68 9.92
CA LEU A 121 -10.79 -6.67 10.77
C LEU A 121 -10.95 -7.15 12.21
N ARG A 122 -11.31 -8.43 12.42
CA ARG A 122 -11.37 -9.01 13.77
C ARG A 122 -10.01 -9.04 14.45
N THR A 123 -8.96 -9.35 13.71
CA THR A 123 -7.58 -9.35 14.23
C THR A 123 -7.15 -7.94 14.61
N GLN A 124 -7.40 -6.95 13.75
CA GLN A 124 -7.09 -5.54 14.03
C GLN A 124 -7.88 -5.02 15.24
N LEU A 125 -9.16 -5.33 15.33
CA LEU A 125 -9.99 -4.94 16.46
C LEU A 125 -9.51 -5.58 17.76
N HIS A 126 -9.11 -6.86 17.71
CA HIS A 126 -8.52 -7.54 18.85
C HIS A 126 -7.21 -6.89 19.29
N GLU A 127 -6.33 -6.54 18.36
CA GLU A 127 -5.07 -5.83 18.65
C GLU A 127 -5.33 -4.48 19.32
N LEU A 128 -6.27 -3.68 18.79
CA LEU A 128 -6.63 -2.39 19.37
C LEU A 128 -7.22 -2.52 20.79
N GLN A 129 -7.98 -3.59 21.06
CA GLN A 129 -8.58 -3.83 22.37
C GLN A 129 -7.61 -4.39 23.41
N THR A 130 -6.66 -5.23 22.97
CA THR A 130 -5.76 -5.97 23.88
C THR A 130 -4.43 -5.27 24.09
N ASN A 131 -3.98 -4.46 23.13
CA ASN A 131 -2.70 -3.80 23.23
C ASN A 131 -2.78 -2.66 24.27
N PRO A 132 -2.01 -2.75 25.37
CA PRO A 132 -2.05 -1.77 26.45
C PRO A 132 -1.62 -0.36 26.01
N ALA A 133 -0.89 -0.24 24.88
CA ALA A 133 -0.51 1.06 24.31
C ALA A 133 -1.73 1.90 23.86
N PHE A 134 -2.85 1.26 23.50
CA PHE A 134 -4.09 1.94 23.13
C PHE A 134 -5.09 2.06 24.29
N THR A 135 -4.73 1.59 25.49
CA THR A 135 -5.53 1.78 26.69
C THR A 135 -5.06 3.00 27.47
N THR A 136 -5.99 3.79 28.02
CA THR A 136 -5.63 4.92 28.88
C THR A 136 -4.93 4.39 30.13
N PRO A 137 -3.65 4.76 30.38
CA PRO A 137 -2.93 4.27 31.55
C PRO A 137 -3.65 4.70 32.84
N ALA A 138 -3.98 3.75 33.70
CA ALA A 138 -4.77 4.00 34.92
C ALA A 138 -4.10 4.99 35.90
N ASN A 139 -2.78 5.17 35.78
CA ASN A 139 -2.00 6.09 36.61
C ASN A 139 -1.94 7.52 36.04
N LEU A 140 -2.35 7.77 34.79
CA LEU A 140 -2.23 9.06 34.13
C LEU A 140 -2.97 10.14 34.93
N GLN A 141 -4.23 9.86 35.28
CA GLN A 141 -5.05 10.80 36.05
C GLN A 141 -4.41 11.12 37.41
N ARG A 142 -3.93 10.09 38.11
CA ARG A 142 -3.23 10.25 39.40
C ARG A 142 -1.96 11.10 39.22
N GLN A 143 -1.14 10.81 38.21
CA GLN A 143 0.08 11.54 37.92
C GLN A 143 -0.20 13.00 37.56
N THR A 144 -1.23 13.29 36.76
CA THR A 144 -1.65 14.67 36.43
C THR A 144 -2.08 15.43 37.69
N THR A 145 -2.88 14.80 38.57
CA THR A 145 -3.28 15.46 39.82
C THR A 145 -2.09 15.73 40.75
N GLU A 146 -1.14 14.81 40.82
CA GLU A 146 0.07 14.95 41.63
C GLU A 146 1.00 16.03 41.07
N GLN A 147 1.28 16.02 39.76
CA GLN A 147 2.03 17.08 39.08
C GLN A 147 1.37 18.44 39.27
N THR A 148 0.04 18.52 39.22
CA THR A 148 -0.71 19.76 39.48
C THR A 148 -0.48 20.28 40.90
N ARG A 149 -0.46 19.39 41.90
CA ARG A 149 -0.15 19.75 43.29
C ARG A 149 1.29 20.22 43.46
N GLN A 150 2.24 19.52 42.86
CA GLN A 150 3.67 19.88 42.89
C GLN A 150 3.91 21.24 42.22
N VAL A 151 3.30 21.50 41.08
CA VAL A 151 3.38 22.82 40.41
C VAL A 151 2.80 23.93 41.29
N LYS A 152 1.67 23.69 41.97
CA LYS A 152 1.12 24.67 42.93
C LYS A 152 2.09 24.94 44.08
N HIS A 153 2.68 23.90 44.65
CA HIS A 153 3.66 24.03 45.72
C HIS A 153 4.90 24.83 45.28
N LEU A 154 5.46 24.48 44.12
CA LEU A 154 6.62 25.18 43.56
C LEU A 154 6.31 26.64 43.26
N ARG A 155 5.11 26.96 42.76
CA ARG A 155 4.68 28.36 42.56
C ARG A 155 4.62 29.15 43.87
N THR A 156 4.12 28.53 44.94
CA THR A 156 4.16 29.16 46.27
C THR A 156 5.59 29.39 46.74
N LYS A 157 6.48 28.41 46.56
CA LYS A 157 7.90 28.54 46.91
C LYS A 157 8.62 29.63 46.12
N ILE A 158 8.35 29.74 44.82
CA ILE A 158 8.90 30.81 43.98
C ILE A 158 8.50 32.17 44.56
N ARG A 159 7.22 32.38 44.87
CA ARG A 159 6.76 33.64 45.50
C ARG A 159 7.43 33.90 46.85
N GLU A 160 7.56 32.88 47.70
CA GLU A 160 8.29 33.03 48.98
C GLU A 160 9.75 33.46 48.76
N TYR A 161 10.43 32.93 47.74
CA TYR A 161 11.80 33.31 47.42
C TYR A 161 11.87 34.69 46.79
N GLU A 162 10.94 35.06 45.91
CA GLU A 162 10.82 36.42 45.35
C GLU A 162 10.60 37.46 46.46
N ASP A 163 9.71 37.17 47.41
CA ASP A 163 9.46 38.02 48.58
C ASP A 163 10.69 38.15 49.46
N LYS A 164 11.41 37.04 49.72
CA LYS A 164 12.69 37.06 50.47
C LYS A 164 13.74 37.89 49.75
N LEU A 165 13.89 37.73 48.43
CA LEU A 165 14.86 38.47 47.62
C LEU A 165 14.53 39.97 47.60
N SER A 166 13.24 40.31 47.47
CA SER A 166 12.73 41.67 47.57
C SER A 166 12.97 42.25 48.97
N SER A 167 12.78 41.46 50.02
CA SER A 167 13.02 41.88 51.41
C SER A 167 14.49 42.12 51.69
N LEU A 168 15.39 41.27 51.14
CA LEU A 168 16.84 41.41 51.24
C LEU A 168 17.33 42.62 50.45
N GLN A 169 16.80 42.86 49.25
CA GLN A 169 17.07 44.07 48.47
C GLN A 169 16.56 45.32 49.19
N SER A 170 15.39 45.24 49.83
CA SER A 170 14.80 46.34 50.59
C SER A 170 15.51 46.59 51.92
N SER A 171 16.05 45.57 52.57
CA SER A 171 16.89 45.71 53.78
C SER A 171 18.27 46.23 53.40
N GLN A 172 18.84 45.75 52.29
CA GLN A 172 20.09 46.25 51.74
C GLN A 172 19.97 47.74 51.43
N SER A 173 18.90 48.16 50.73
CA SER A 173 18.69 49.57 50.40
C SER A 173 18.36 50.46 51.61
N ARG A 174 17.69 49.93 52.65
CA ARG A 174 17.42 50.66 53.90
C ARG A 174 18.59 50.72 54.87
N SER A 175 19.47 49.72 54.87
CA SER A 175 20.71 49.68 55.65
C SER A 175 21.80 50.59 55.07
N MET A 176 21.59 51.12 53.86
CA MET A 176 22.56 51.99 53.20
C MET A 176 22.29 53.45 53.56
N THR A 177 23.24 54.07 54.26
CA THR A 177 23.29 55.53 54.39
C THR A 177 23.74 56.14 53.05
N PRO A 178 23.47 57.44 52.76
CA PRO A 178 23.82 58.05 51.47
C PRO A 178 25.31 57.92 51.10
N GLY A 179 26.21 57.80 52.08
CA GLY A 179 27.64 57.58 51.85
C GLY A 179 28.02 56.13 51.53
N SER A 180 27.25 55.12 51.96
CA SER A 180 27.57 53.70 51.73
C SER A 180 26.99 53.14 50.42
N LYS A 181 26.09 53.89 49.76
CA LYS A 181 25.64 53.59 48.37
C LYS A 181 26.82 53.44 47.40
N SER A 182 27.89 54.21 47.65
CA SER A 182 29.10 54.27 46.83
C SER A 182 30.20 53.29 47.29
N ILE A 183 29.93 52.34 48.18
CA ILE A 183 30.93 51.34 48.61
C ILE A 183 30.54 49.95 48.11
N ALA A 184 29.24 49.67 47.98
CA ALA A 184 28.73 48.38 47.54
C ALA A 184 28.21 48.36 46.09
N SER A 185 28.28 49.49 45.37
CA SER A 185 28.01 49.49 43.93
C SER A 185 29.12 48.73 43.21
N ALA A 186 28.78 48.00 42.14
CA ALA A 186 29.77 47.31 41.31
C ALA A 186 30.86 48.27 40.80
N GLU A 187 30.50 49.53 40.59
CA GLU A 187 31.38 50.62 40.19
C GLU A 187 32.38 51.00 41.30
N ALA A 188 31.93 51.09 42.56
CA ALA A 188 32.80 51.35 43.69
C ALA A 188 33.80 50.23 43.99
N ILE A 189 33.37 48.97 43.80
CA ILE A 189 34.25 47.81 43.93
C ILE A 189 35.33 47.86 42.85
N ASN A 190 34.97 48.30 41.63
CA ASN A 190 35.94 48.48 40.55
C ASN A 190 36.92 49.62 40.85
N ASP A 191 36.45 50.77 41.32
CA ASP A 191 37.30 51.90 41.70
C ASP A 191 38.27 51.53 42.85
N MET A 192 37.79 50.78 43.86
CA MET A 192 38.65 50.27 44.93
C MET A 192 39.72 49.31 44.40
N LEU A 193 39.37 48.47 43.42
CA LEU A 193 40.31 47.52 42.81
C LEU A 193 41.36 48.22 41.93
N GLU A 194 40.99 49.30 41.26
CA GLU A 194 41.92 50.17 40.53
C GLU A 194 42.85 50.92 41.49
N GLN A 195 42.32 51.46 42.60
CA GLN A 195 43.14 52.08 43.64
C GLN A 195 44.13 51.08 44.26
N GLN A 196 43.71 49.84 44.49
CA GLN A 196 44.60 48.79 45.00
C GLN A 196 45.75 48.49 44.03
N LYS A 197 45.47 48.36 42.72
CA LYS A 197 46.52 48.16 41.69
C LYS A 197 47.50 49.33 41.64
N ALA A 198 47.01 50.57 41.79
CA ALA A 198 47.86 51.75 41.82
C ALA A 198 48.79 51.75 43.05
N LEU A 199 48.28 51.35 44.22
CA LEU A 199 49.07 51.19 45.44
C LEU A 199 50.13 50.10 45.31
N ASP A 200 49.79 48.96 44.72
CA ASP A 200 50.73 47.87 44.51
C ASP A 200 51.87 48.29 43.56
N GLY A 201 51.55 49.00 42.48
CA GLY A 201 52.58 49.56 41.58
C GLY A 201 53.45 50.63 42.24
N LEU A 202 52.90 51.42 43.17
CA LEU A 202 53.69 52.38 43.94
C LEU A 202 54.62 51.66 44.92
N ARG A 203 54.14 50.59 45.55
CA ARG A 203 54.91 49.74 46.46
C ARG A 203 56.09 49.08 45.75
N GLU A 204 55.89 48.57 44.53
CA GLU A 204 56.97 47.99 43.73
C GLU A 204 58.06 49.02 43.39
N LYS A 205 57.66 50.26 43.05
CA LYS A 205 58.62 51.36 42.83
C LYS A 205 59.39 51.72 44.09
N VAL A 206 58.72 51.78 45.24
CA VAL A 206 59.37 52.04 46.53
C VAL A 206 60.38 50.93 46.84
N GLU A 207 60.00 49.67 46.67
CA GLU A 207 60.91 48.53 46.89
C GLU A 207 62.12 48.56 45.93
N GLY A 208 61.91 49.01 44.69
CA GLY A 208 63.00 49.24 43.72
C GLY A 208 63.99 50.31 44.20
N ILE A 209 63.48 51.46 44.63
CA ILE A 209 64.30 52.56 45.15
C ILE A 209 65.01 52.14 46.43
N GLU A 210 64.33 51.42 47.33
CA GLU A 210 64.95 50.89 48.55
C GLU A 210 66.09 49.91 48.24
N ARG A 211 65.96 49.08 47.20
CA ARG A 211 67.05 48.22 46.71
C ARG A 211 68.23 49.03 46.18
N GLU A 212 67.99 50.05 45.36
CA GLU A 212 69.05 50.93 44.86
C GLU A 212 69.76 51.66 46.01
N VAL A 213 69.00 52.17 46.98
CA VAL A 213 69.55 52.83 48.17
C VAL A 213 70.37 51.85 49.03
N ALA A 214 69.96 50.58 49.11
CA ALA A 214 70.69 49.55 49.83
C ALA A 214 72.08 49.25 49.24
N GLU A 215 72.28 49.40 47.92
CA GLU A 215 73.61 49.26 47.29
C GLU A 215 74.59 50.34 47.77
N PHE A 216 74.07 51.50 48.17
CA PHE A 216 74.85 52.59 48.76
C PHE A 216 74.93 52.52 50.29
N ALA A 217 74.42 51.44 50.91
CA ALA A 217 74.46 51.27 52.36
C ALA A 217 75.91 51.19 52.86
N GLY A 218 76.30 52.16 53.70
CA GLY A 218 77.65 52.25 54.28
C GLY A 218 78.54 53.33 53.66
N LEU A 219 78.12 53.97 52.56
CA LEU A 219 78.79 55.17 52.05
C LEU A 219 78.32 56.41 52.84
N PRO A 220 79.23 57.31 53.26
CA PRO A 220 78.86 58.58 53.86
C PRO A 220 77.94 59.39 52.92
N ALA A 221 76.95 60.09 53.49
CA ALA A 221 75.99 60.89 52.72
C ALA A 221 76.63 62.00 51.87
N ASP A 222 77.85 62.41 52.20
CA ASP A 222 78.63 63.38 51.44
C ASP A 222 79.41 62.70 50.29
N LYS A 223 79.12 63.14 49.07
CA LYS A 223 79.66 62.60 47.80
C LYS A 223 81.19 62.61 47.76
N GLU A 224 81.81 63.64 48.34
CA GLU A 224 83.28 63.75 48.35
C GLU A 224 83.92 62.77 49.35
N ALA A 225 83.28 62.58 50.51
CA ALA A 225 83.72 61.61 51.52
C ALA A 225 83.55 60.16 51.05
N ALA A 226 82.44 59.85 50.36
CA ALA A 226 82.20 58.54 49.75
C ALA A 226 83.28 58.15 48.73
N ARG A 227 83.68 59.08 47.84
CA ARG A 227 84.77 58.84 46.87
C ARG A 227 86.11 58.58 47.54
N LYS A 228 86.38 59.27 48.66
CA LYS A 228 87.62 59.07 49.42
C LYS A 228 87.67 57.68 50.07
N GLU A 229 86.56 57.18 50.60
CA GLU A 229 86.49 55.83 51.17
C GLU A 229 86.56 54.74 50.09
N VAL A 230 85.90 54.93 48.93
CA VAL A 230 86.05 54.02 47.77
C VAL A 230 87.51 53.97 47.31
N GLY A 231 88.15 55.13 47.14
CA GLY A 231 89.56 55.17 46.75
C GLY A 231 90.51 54.50 47.75
N LYS A 232 90.23 54.62 49.06
CA LYS A 232 91.00 53.87 50.09
C LYS A 232 90.81 52.36 49.96
N LEU A 233 89.59 51.90 49.66
CA LEU A 233 89.30 50.48 49.46
C LEU A 233 89.93 49.94 48.18
N GLU A 234 89.95 50.73 47.10
CA GLU A 234 90.64 50.39 45.85
C GLU A 234 92.15 50.21 46.05
N VAL A 235 92.79 51.12 46.80
CA VAL A 235 94.22 50.99 47.13
C VAL A 235 94.49 49.71 47.92
N LYS A 236 93.64 49.40 48.91
CA LYS A 236 93.76 48.14 49.67
C LYS A 236 93.53 46.91 48.79
N LEU A 237 92.62 46.97 47.82
CA LEU A 237 92.38 45.88 46.88
C LEU A 237 93.61 45.65 45.99
N ASP A 238 94.24 46.72 45.52
CA ASP A 238 95.46 46.64 44.71
C ASP A 238 96.66 46.13 45.52
N GLU A 239 96.78 46.48 46.80
CA GLU A 239 97.76 45.86 47.71
C GLU A 239 97.52 44.35 47.87
N VAL A 240 96.27 43.93 48.06
CA VAL A 240 95.91 42.51 48.18
C VAL A 240 96.14 41.77 46.86
N ARG A 241 95.87 42.41 45.71
CA ARG A 241 96.19 41.87 44.39
C ARG A 241 97.69 41.74 44.18
N ARG A 242 98.48 42.73 44.57
CA ARG A 242 99.95 42.64 44.53
C ARG A 242 100.47 41.49 45.38
N ARG A 243 99.98 41.34 46.63
CA ARG A 243 100.35 40.19 47.47
C ARG A 243 99.96 38.86 46.84
N ARG A 244 98.77 38.79 46.22
CA ARG A 244 98.34 37.59 45.49
C ARG A 244 99.28 37.31 44.32
N ASP A 245 99.64 38.32 43.54
CA ASP A 245 100.48 38.17 42.36
C ASP A 245 101.93 37.80 42.75
N GLU A 246 102.46 38.34 43.85
CA GLU A 246 103.73 37.93 44.45
C GLU A 246 103.70 36.47 44.94
N LEU A 247 102.62 36.06 45.61
CA LEU A 247 102.43 34.67 46.02
C LEU A 247 102.25 33.72 44.82
N PHE A 248 101.68 34.20 43.71
CA PHE A 248 101.54 33.45 42.46
C PHE A 248 102.86 33.30 41.72
N GLU A 249 103.70 34.34 41.64
CA GLU A 249 105.04 34.24 41.03
C GLU A 249 105.95 33.27 41.80
N GLY A 250 105.82 33.21 43.13
CA GLY A 250 106.51 32.23 43.97
C GLY A 250 106.08 30.77 43.73
N LEU A 251 104.92 30.55 43.09
CA LEU A 251 104.38 29.22 42.76
C LEU A 251 104.72 28.76 41.33
N VAL A 252 105.20 29.66 40.46
CA VAL A 252 105.49 29.38 39.03
C VAL A 252 106.98 29.13 38.75
N THR A 253 107.87 29.32 39.75
CA THR A 253 109.32 29.10 39.63
C THR A 253 109.86 27.85 40.35
N GLN A 254 108.99 26.88 40.66
CA GLN A 254 109.36 25.49 40.96
C GLN A 254 109.30 24.60 39.72
#